data_AF-A0A9J5XAI0-F1
#
_entry.id   AF-A0A9J5XAI0-F1
#
_cell.length_a   1.000
_cell.length_b   1.000
_cell.length_c   1.000
_cell.angle_alpha   90.00
_cell.angle_beta   90.00
_cell.angle_gamma   90.00
#
_symmetry.space_group_name_H-M   'P 1'
#
loop_
_entity.id
_entity.type
_entity.pdbx_description
1 polymer ?
#
loop_
_entity_poly.entity_id
_entity_poly.type
_entity_poly.pdbx_seq_one_letter_code
_entity_poly.pdbx_strand_id
1 'polypeptide(L)'
;MSHDNRGMFFFNPISNDIIELPDLLDEHKNSCSAWTFLCPPDSSSDCLVVGFKAIGYVPDVYIIKVGDTEWTYHYSLNPGKFMATRCNNPLFFKNKYYLLTRRERKAYTTEDVDNGGMLAVILSREKGDVEVWRYKINGKELEREQITSLDNKTLFVSSAGSYLKTCVAQGLGNKIYFSMFHDNNKSVFYCLANCKYYSFDYSVNKAYSSSNIFNLVQPKSCIWIEPEND
;
A
#
# COMPACT_ATOMS: atom_id res chain seq x y z
N MET A 1 3.31 22.58 8.75
CA MET A 1 2.01 22.02 9.17
C MET A 1 1.03 22.27 8.04
N SER A 2 0.84 21.30 7.14
CA SER A 2 -0.25 21.37 6.16
C SER A 2 -1.57 21.21 6.92
N HIS A 3 -2.42 22.24 6.85
CA HIS A 3 -3.68 22.30 7.59
C HIS A 3 -4.83 21.57 6.89
N ASP A 4 -4.58 20.81 5.81
CA ASP A 4 -5.61 20.04 5.14
C ASP A 4 -5.35 18.54 5.23
N ASN A 5 -6.38 17.78 5.55
CA ASN A 5 -6.38 16.37 5.97
C ASN A 5 -6.11 15.39 4.79
N ARG A 6 -5.28 15.80 3.83
CA ARG A 6 -5.17 15.18 2.50
C ARG A 6 -3.76 15.08 1.93
N GLY A 7 -2.75 15.69 2.56
CA GLY A 7 -1.37 15.58 2.11
C GLY A 7 -0.91 14.13 2.06
N MET A 8 -0.26 13.74 0.96
CA MET A 8 0.38 12.44 0.87
C MET A 8 1.71 12.45 1.60
N PHE A 9 2.04 11.34 2.22
CA PHE A 9 3.34 11.18 2.86
C PHE A 9 3.81 9.75 2.79
N PHE A 10 5.12 9.62 2.78
CA PHE A 10 5.88 8.41 2.98
C PHE A 10 6.16 8.23 4.47
N PHE A 11 6.07 7.02 4.98
CA PHE A 11 6.30 6.69 6.37
C PHE A 11 7.17 5.44 6.49
N ASN A 12 8.18 5.54 7.34
CA ASN A 12 9.10 4.46 7.63
C ASN A 12 8.67 3.72 8.91
N PRO A 13 8.33 2.41 8.85
CA PRO A 13 7.84 1.68 10.02
C PRO A 13 8.90 1.42 11.08
N ILE A 14 10.17 1.45 10.68
CA ILE A 14 11.30 1.02 11.49
C ILE A 14 11.87 2.23 12.23
N SER A 15 12.16 3.33 11.51
CA SER A 15 12.65 4.56 12.13
C SER A 15 11.53 5.48 12.66
N ASN A 16 10.29 5.31 12.16
CA ASN A 16 9.17 6.23 12.33
C ASN A 16 9.33 7.60 11.63
N ASP A 17 10.19 7.69 10.62
CA ASP A 17 10.34 8.91 9.82
C ASP A 17 9.17 9.14 8.86
N ILE A 18 8.84 10.40 8.62
CA ILE A 18 7.80 10.85 7.67
C ILE A 18 8.43 11.76 6.62
N ILE A 19 8.19 11.49 5.35
CA ILE A 19 8.53 12.37 4.23
C ILE A 19 7.22 12.81 3.57
N GLU A 20 6.92 14.12 3.62
CA GLU A 20 5.71 14.67 3.01
C GLU A 20 5.90 14.87 1.49
N LEU A 21 4.86 14.60 0.71
CA LEU A 21 4.77 14.96 -0.71
C LEU A 21 4.04 16.30 -0.87
N PRO A 22 4.34 17.09 -1.92
CA PRO A 22 3.63 18.33 -2.17
C PRO A 22 2.15 18.06 -2.46
N ASP A 23 1.28 18.97 -2.01
CA ASP A 23 -0.14 18.92 -2.31
C ASP A 23 -0.40 18.94 -3.83
N LEU A 24 -1.42 18.21 -4.28
CA LEU A 24 -1.91 18.35 -5.65
C LEU A 24 -2.38 19.79 -5.85
N LEU A 25 -2.06 20.37 -7.02
CA LEU A 25 -2.43 21.72 -7.46
C LEU A 25 -3.79 22.18 -6.90
N ASP A 26 -3.85 23.42 -6.39
CA ASP A 26 -4.98 23.98 -5.63
C ASP A 26 -6.36 23.79 -6.28
N GLU A 27 -6.41 23.75 -7.61
CA GLU A 27 -7.63 23.55 -8.40
C GLU A 27 -8.26 22.15 -8.25
N HIS A 28 -7.50 21.15 -7.74
CA HIS A 28 -7.90 19.74 -7.73
C HIS A 28 -7.98 19.09 -6.33
N LYS A 29 -7.77 19.85 -5.24
CA LYS A 29 -8.04 19.49 -3.83
C LYS A 29 -7.71 18.04 -3.46
N ASN A 30 -6.52 17.55 -3.83
CA ASN A 30 -6.09 16.18 -3.56
C ASN A 30 -7.16 15.11 -3.90
N SER A 31 -7.73 15.16 -5.11
CA SER A 31 -8.90 14.35 -5.53
C SER A 31 -8.59 12.90 -5.94
N CYS A 32 -7.33 12.50 -5.95
CA CYS A 32 -6.93 11.12 -6.23
C CYS A 32 -7.40 10.19 -5.10
N SER A 33 -8.13 9.14 -5.49
CA SER A 33 -8.68 8.16 -4.56
C SER A 33 -7.91 6.85 -4.55
N ALA A 34 -6.97 6.68 -5.48
CA ALA A 34 -6.08 5.53 -5.54
C ALA A 34 -4.67 6.00 -5.94
N TRP A 35 -3.63 5.41 -5.38
CA TRP A 35 -2.25 5.74 -5.72
C TRP A 35 -1.39 4.48 -5.85
N THR A 36 -0.27 4.58 -6.55
CA THR A 36 0.77 3.55 -6.66
C THR A 36 2.14 4.19 -6.88
N PHE A 37 3.21 3.41 -6.75
CA PHE A 37 4.57 3.83 -7.08
C PHE A 37 5.27 2.77 -7.93
N LEU A 38 6.21 3.18 -8.78
CA LEU A 38 6.86 2.25 -9.72
C LEU A 38 8.05 1.48 -9.13
N CYS A 39 8.66 2.01 -8.08
CA CYS A 39 9.69 1.33 -7.29
C CYS A 39 9.60 1.82 -5.84
N PRO A 40 10.14 1.08 -4.86
CA PRO A 40 10.15 1.57 -3.50
C PRO A 40 10.77 2.98 -3.44
N PRO A 41 10.12 3.95 -2.77
CA PRO A 41 10.55 5.36 -2.74
C PRO A 41 11.88 5.58 -2.04
N ASP A 42 12.34 4.61 -1.25
CA ASP A 42 13.66 4.51 -0.62
C ASP A 42 14.74 3.95 -1.57
N SER A 43 14.35 3.30 -2.67
CA SER A 43 15.27 2.49 -3.48
C SER A 43 15.89 3.22 -4.68
N SER A 44 15.50 4.46 -5.00
CA SER A 44 16.19 5.28 -6.01
C SER A 44 15.72 6.75 -6.01
N SER A 45 16.58 7.64 -6.52
CA SER A 45 16.23 9.04 -6.80
C SER A 45 15.19 9.21 -7.91
N ASP A 46 14.71 8.14 -8.56
CA ASP A 46 13.82 8.13 -9.72
C ASP A 46 12.45 7.48 -9.45
N CYS A 47 12.10 7.24 -8.18
CA CYS A 47 10.77 6.72 -7.86
C CYS A 47 9.67 7.64 -8.38
N LEU A 48 8.75 7.10 -9.18
CA LEU A 48 7.56 7.79 -9.64
C LEU A 48 6.34 7.37 -8.82
N VAL A 49 5.61 8.35 -8.29
CA VAL A 49 4.30 8.18 -7.68
C VAL A 49 3.24 8.52 -8.70
N VAL A 50 2.26 7.63 -8.84
CA VAL A 50 1.18 7.72 -9.81
C VAL A 50 -0.16 7.73 -9.08
N GLY A 51 -0.89 8.84 -9.19
CA GLY A 51 -2.22 9.04 -8.63
C GLY A 51 -3.31 8.84 -9.65
N PHE A 52 -4.38 8.15 -9.25
CA PHE A 52 -5.57 7.91 -10.06
C PHE A 52 -6.80 8.51 -9.39
N LYS A 53 -7.60 9.19 -10.21
CA LYS A 53 -8.95 9.61 -9.82
C LYS A 53 -9.94 8.45 -10.02
N ALA A 54 -10.02 7.55 -9.05
CA ALA A 54 -10.89 6.36 -9.07
C ALA A 54 -12.31 6.64 -8.50
N ILE A 55 -12.91 7.78 -8.86
CA ILE A 55 -14.32 8.09 -8.64
C ILE A 55 -14.93 8.50 -9.98
N GLY A 56 -15.75 7.61 -10.56
CA GLY A 56 -16.38 7.79 -11.87
C GLY A 56 -15.71 6.95 -12.95
N TYR A 57 -15.71 7.43 -14.18
CA TYR A 57 -14.82 6.88 -15.21
C TYR A 57 -13.37 7.16 -14.80
N VAL A 58 -12.44 6.27 -15.11
CA VAL A 58 -11.01 6.43 -14.82
C VAL A 58 -10.32 7.06 -16.03
N PRO A 59 -9.91 8.34 -15.98
CA PRO A 59 -9.23 8.93 -17.14
C PRO A 59 -7.91 9.65 -16.77
N ASP A 60 -7.75 10.10 -15.54
CA ASP A 60 -6.80 11.15 -15.21
C ASP A 60 -5.76 10.62 -14.26
N VAL A 61 -4.51 10.85 -14.64
CA VAL A 61 -3.34 10.35 -13.93
C VAL A 61 -2.46 11.52 -13.55
N TYR A 62 -2.06 11.54 -12.28
CA TYR A 62 -1.07 12.47 -11.76
C TYR A 62 0.23 11.72 -11.55
N ILE A 63 1.35 12.27 -12.00
CA ILE A 63 2.67 11.66 -11.88
C ILE A 63 3.61 12.66 -11.23
N ILE A 64 4.35 12.22 -10.22
CA ILE A 64 5.45 13.00 -9.63
C ILE A 64 6.63 12.08 -9.40
N LYS A 65 7.83 12.62 -9.57
CA LYS A 65 9.06 11.96 -9.14
C LYS A 65 9.33 12.34 -7.69
N VAL A 66 9.64 11.36 -6.84
CA VAL A 66 9.93 11.61 -5.41
C VAL A 66 11.08 12.60 -5.29
N GLY A 67 10.86 13.67 -4.52
CA GLY A 67 11.80 14.78 -4.36
C GLY A 67 11.48 16.00 -5.22
N ASP A 68 10.65 15.86 -6.26
CA ASP A 68 10.18 17.00 -7.06
C ASP A 68 9.05 17.76 -6.32
N THR A 69 8.80 19.00 -6.75
CA THR A 69 7.79 19.88 -6.15
C THR A 69 6.51 19.99 -6.96
N GLU A 70 6.50 19.52 -8.21
CA GLU A 70 5.39 19.72 -9.15
C GLU A 70 4.87 18.40 -9.73
N TRP A 71 3.55 18.27 -9.80
CA TRP A 71 2.87 17.12 -10.38
C TRP A 71 2.65 17.31 -11.88
N THR A 72 2.96 16.28 -12.67
CA THR A 72 2.54 16.21 -14.08
C THR A 72 1.14 15.60 -14.18
N TYR A 73 0.24 16.27 -14.90
CA TYR A 73 -1.13 15.81 -15.09
C TYR A 73 -1.37 15.30 -16.51
N HIS A 74 -1.92 14.09 -16.63
CA HIS A 74 -2.32 13.49 -17.89
C HIS A 74 -3.82 13.22 -17.90
N TYR A 75 -4.53 13.81 -18.86
CA TYR A 75 -5.96 13.61 -19.09
C TYR A 75 -6.19 12.49 -20.11
N SER A 76 -7.20 11.64 -19.88
CA SER A 76 -7.59 10.65 -20.91
C SER A 76 -8.57 11.23 -21.90
N LEU A 77 -8.26 11.01 -23.17
CA LEU A 77 -9.09 11.40 -24.32
C LEU A 77 -10.34 10.52 -24.50
N ASN A 78 -10.49 9.42 -23.73
CA ASN A 78 -11.59 8.46 -23.87
C ASN A 78 -12.30 8.15 -22.53
N PRO A 79 -13.04 9.12 -21.96
CA PRO A 79 -13.87 8.86 -20.78
C PRO A 79 -14.98 7.84 -21.13
N GLY A 80 -15.22 6.85 -20.27
CA GLY A 80 -16.39 5.96 -20.43
C GLY A 80 -16.18 4.45 -20.29
N LYS A 81 -14.95 3.94 -20.50
CA LYS A 81 -14.74 2.47 -20.63
C LYS A 81 -14.49 1.72 -19.32
N PHE A 82 -13.98 2.40 -18.30
CA PHE A 82 -13.63 1.78 -17.01
C PHE A 82 -14.15 2.64 -15.87
N MET A 83 -15.08 2.08 -15.08
CA MET A 83 -15.54 2.69 -13.84
C MET A 83 -14.85 1.99 -12.68
N ALA A 84 -13.96 2.70 -12.00
CA ALA A 84 -13.36 2.25 -10.76
C ALA A 84 -14.09 2.95 -9.62
N THR A 85 -14.56 2.17 -8.64
CA THR A 85 -15.02 2.70 -7.36
C THR A 85 -14.25 2.01 -6.26
N ARG A 86 -13.75 2.78 -5.29
CA ARG A 86 -13.07 2.27 -4.08
C ARG A 86 -11.82 1.42 -4.35
N CYS A 87 -11.13 1.67 -5.45
CA CYS A 87 -9.79 1.12 -5.68
C CYS A 87 -8.81 1.84 -4.76
N ASN A 88 -8.01 1.11 -3.98
CA ASN A 88 -7.04 1.73 -3.07
C ASN A 88 -5.61 1.33 -3.42
N ASN A 89 -5.36 0.58 -4.48
CA ASN A 89 -4.01 0.12 -4.78
C ASN A 89 -3.91 -0.47 -6.20
N PRO A 90 -3.72 0.36 -7.24
CA PRO A 90 -3.43 -0.13 -8.59
C PRO A 90 -2.04 -0.77 -8.65
N LEU A 91 -1.93 -1.92 -9.31
CA LEU A 91 -0.66 -2.61 -9.50
C LEU A 91 -0.20 -2.45 -10.95
N PHE A 92 1.02 -1.96 -11.16
CA PHE A 92 1.68 -2.05 -12.44
C PHE A 92 2.35 -3.43 -12.59
N PHE A 93 1.91 -4.22 -13.57
CA PHE A 93 2.44 -5.56 -13.82
C PHE A 93 2.39 -5.86 -15.32
N LYS A 94 3.47 -6.41 -15.89
CA LYS A 94 3.56 -6.77 -17.32
C LYS A 94 3.04 -5.67 -18.26
N ASN A 95 3.51 -4.43 -18.05
CA ASN A 95 3.15 -3.22 -18.82
C ASN A 95 1.65 -2.85 -18.78
N LYS A 96 0.91 -3.28 -17.77
CA LYS A 96 -0.50 -2.95 -17.58
C LYS A 96 -0.78 -2.59 -16.12
N TYR A 97 -1.76 -1.73 -15.91
CA TYR A 97 -2.30 -1.48 -14.58
C TYR A 97 -3.46 -2.42 -14.29
N TYR A 98 -3.37 -3.13 -13.18
CA TYR A 98 -4.41 -3.98 -12.65
C TYR A 98 -5.06 -3.29 -11.45
N LEU A 99 -6.39 -3.21 -11.45
CA LEU A 99 -7.16 -2.66 -10.35
C LEU A 99 -8.06 -3.74 -9.77
N LEU A 100 -7.85 -4.07 -8.50
CA LEU A 100 -8.71 -5.01 -7.78
C LEU A 100 -9.81 -4.26 -7.04
N THR A 101 -11.06 -4.50 -7.42
CA THR A 101 -12.24 -3.87 -6.80
C THR A 101 -12.96 -4.87 -5.90
N ARG A 102 -13.22 -4.48 -4.64
CA ARG A 102 -14.02 -5.26 -3.68
C ARG A 102 -14.98 -4.31 -2.97
N ARG A 103 -16.28 -4.63 -2.97
CA ARG A 103 -17.33 -3.76 -2.41
C ARG A 103 -17.17 -3.50 -0.91
N GLU A 104 -16.80 -4.53 -0.16
CA GLU A 104 -16.84 -4.54 1.32
C GLU A 104 -15.47 -4.70 1.98
N ARG A 105 -14.45 -5.14 1.25
CA ARG A 105 -13.11 -5.41 1.78
C ARG A 105 -12.08 -4.47 1.17
N LYS A 106 -11.08 -4.07 1.95
CA LYS A 106 -9.90 -3.38 1.39
C LYS A 106 -9.00 -4.42 0.75
N ALA A 107 -8.46 -4.09 -0.42
CA ALA A 107 -7.52 -4.94 -1.12
C ALA A 107 -6.26 -4.13 -1.43
N TYR A 108 -5.11 -4.76 -1.18
CA TYR A 108 -3.78 -4.25 -1.45
C TYR A 108 -3.07 -5.25 -2.36
N THR A 109 -2.41 -4.81 -3.40
CA THR A 109 -1.82 -5.68 -4.43
C THR A 109 -0.37 -5.35 -4.69
N THR A 110 0.47 -6.37 -4.83
CA THR A 110 1.88 -6.20 -5.20
C THR A 110 2.25 -7.24 -6.24
N GLU A 111 3.32 -6.99 -6.97
CA GLU A 111 3.98 -8.03 -7.76
C GLU A 111 4.61 -9.07 -6.82
N ASP A 112 4.52 -10.34 -7.22
CA ASP A 112 5.24 -11.48 -6.62
C ASP A 112 6.29 -11.94 -7.62
N VAL A 113 7.38 -11.17 -7.68
CA VAL A 113 8.45 -11.31 -8.68
C VAL A 113 8.97 -12.74 -8.73
N ASP A 114 9.31 -13.32 -7.57
CA ASP A 114 9.91 -14.66 -7.48
C ASP A 114 8.97 -15.78 -7.95
N ASN A 115 7.64 -15.58 -7.84
CA ASN A 115 6.65 -16.59 -8.23
C ASN A 115 5.97 -16.28 -9.58
N GLY A 116 6.35 -15.18 -10.24
CA GLY A 116 5.82 -14.76 -11.54
C GLY A 116 4.33 -14.39 -11.52
N GLY A 117 3.87 -13.70 -10.47
CA GLY A 117 2.45 -13.39 -10.28
C GLY A 117 2.19 -12.10 -9.51
N MET A 118 1.02 -12.01 -8.90
CA MET A 118 0.60 -10.88 -8.07
C MET A 118 0.11 -11.41 -6.72
N LEU A 119 0.45 -10.75 -5.62
CA LEU A 119 -0.21 -11.00 -4.33
C LEU A 119 -1.33 -9.98 -4.12
N ALA A 120 -2.42 -10.42 -3.52
CA ALA A 120 -3.47 -9.55 -3.00
C ALA A 120 -3.72 -9.83 -1.52
N VAL A 121 -3.57 -8.81 -0.68
CA VAL A 121 -3.96 -8.81 0.72
C VAL A 121 -5.37 -8.25 0.83
N ILE A 122 -6.28 -9.06 1.35
CA ILE A 122 -7.67 -8.71 1.56
C ILE A 122 -7.89 -8.51 3.05
N LEU A 123 -8.24 -7.28 3.43
CA LEU A 123 -8.53 -6.89 4.80
C LEU A 123 -10.04 -6.70 4.99
N SER A 124 -10.61 -7.47 5.91
CA SER A 124 -12.01 -7.32 6.34
C SER A 124 -12.18 -6.05 7.19
N ARG A 125 -13.16 -5.20 6.84
CA ARG A 125 -13.44 -3.96 7.59
C ARG A 125 -14.11 -4.20 8.95
N GLU A 126 -14.82 -5.30 9.12
CA GLU A 126 -15.59 -5.57 10.34
C GLU A 126 -14.74 -6.21 11.44
N LYS A 127 -13.89 -7.17 11.07
CA LYS A 127 -13.12 -7.99 12.02
C LYS A 127 -11.61 -7.73 11.98
N GLY A 128 -11.11 -7.15 10.88
CA GLY A 128 -9.68 -7.05 10.65
C GLY A 128 -9.03 -8.37 10.18
N ASP A 129 -9.82 -9.37 9.77
CA ASP A 129 -9.27 -10.60 9.20
C ASP A 129 -8.46 -10.31 7.94
N VAL A 130 -7.31 -10.97 7.81
CA VAL A 130 -6.38 -10.82 6.70
C VAL A 130 -6.33 -12.13 5.91
N GLU A 131 -6.62 -12.04 4.62
CA GLU A 131 -6.39 -13.14 3.66
C GLU A 131 -5.35 -12.69 2.65
N VAL A 132 -4.42 -13.57 2.30
CA VAL A 132 -3.46 -13.32 1.22
C VAL A 132 -3.74 -14.32 0.10
N TRP A 133 -3.83 -13.81 -1.12
CA TRP A 133 -4.08 -14.60 -2.31
C TRP A 133 -2.99 -14.32 -3.34
N ARG A 134 -2.42 -15.37 -3.92
CA ARG A 134 -1.55 -15.24 -5.09
C ARG A 134 -2.39 -15.43 -6.35
N TYR A 135 -2.20 -14.55 -7.31
CA TYR A 135 -2.84 -14.57 -8.61
C TYR A 135 -1.80 -14.79 -9.71
N LYS A 136 -2.12 -15.67 -10.67
CA LYS A 136 -1.32 -15.90 -11.87
C LYS A 136 -2.21 -15.74 -13.09
N ILE A 137 -1.65 -15.14 -14.15
CA ILE A 137 -2.35 -14.94 -15.41
C ILE A 137 -1.86 -15.99 -16.39
N ASN A 138 -2.74 -16.95 -16.69
CA ASN A 138 -2.49 -18.02 -17.66
C ASN A 138 -3.34 -17.77 -18.90
N GLY A 139 -2.76 -17.08 -19.88
CA GLY A 139 -3.48 -16.65 -21.08
C GLY A 139 -4.58 -15.64 -20.75
N LYS A 140 -5.85 -16.08 -20.83
CA LYS A 140 -7.03 -15.27 -20.47
C LYS A 140 -7.58 -15.60 -19.09
N GLU A 141 -7.08 -16.64 -18.44
CA GLU A 141 -7.55 -17.10 -17.15
C GLU A 141 -6.74 -16.47 -16.02
N LEU A 142 -7.44 -16.14 -14.95
CA LEU A 142 -6.86 -15.61 -13.72
C LEU A 142 -7.00 -16.68 -12.65
N GLU A 143 -5.93 -17.44 -12.44
CA GLU A 143 -5.84 -18.45 -11.41
C GLU A 143 -5.45 -17.82 -10.08
N ARG A 144 -5.92 -18.40 -8.97
CA ARG A 144 -5.53 -17.95 -7.64
C ARG A 144 -5.41 -19.07 -6.63
N GLU A 145 -4.51 -18.89 -5.68
CA GLU A 145 -4.32 -19.73 -4.50
C GLU A 145 -4.27 -18.89 -3.24
N GLN A 146 -4.74 -19.41 -2.12
CA GLN A 146 -4.62 -18.75 -0.83
C GLN A 146 -3.24 -19.03 -0.24
N ILE A 147 -2.59 -17.98 0.26
CA ILE A 147 -1.26 -18.04 0.85
C ILE A 147 -1.37 -17.88 2.36
N THR A 148 -0.69 -18.75 3.09
CA THR A 148 -0.64 -18.75 4.57
C THR A 148 0.75 -18.36 5.11
N SER A 149 1.76 -18.26 4.25
CA SER A 149 3.14 -17.89 4.58
C SER A 149 3.74 -17.02 3.47
N LEU A 150 4.42 -15.94 3.85
CA LEU A 150 5.31 -15.18 2.97
C LEU A 150 6.77 -15.64 3.07
N ASP A 151 7.02 -16.74 3.78
CA ASP A 151 8.34 -17.30 4.05
C ASP A 151 9.27 -16.28 4.73
N ASN A 152 10.45 -16.03 4.18
CA ASN A 152 11.37 -15.02 4.69
C ASN A 152 11.04 -13.59 4.19
N LYS A 153 9.88 -13.39 3.55
CA LYS A 153 9.50 -12.09 3.00
C LYS A 153 8.57 -11.32 3.93
N THR A 154 8.59 -10.00 3.72
CA THR A 154 7.73 -9.03 4.38
C THR A 154 7.01 -8.22 3.32
N LEU A 155 5.74 -7.98 3.58
CA LEU A 155 4.89 -7.20 2.71
C LEU A 155 4.54 -5.88 3.39
N PHE A 156 4.70 -4.78 2.67
CA PHE A 156 4.25 -3.47 3.13
C PHE A 156 3.03 -3.06 2.31
N VAL A 157 1.95 -2.67 2.99
CA VAL A 157 0.67 -2.36 2.34
C VAL A 157 0.07 -1.05 2.82
N SER A 158 -0.34 -0.21 1.87
CA SER A 158 -1.09 1.01 2.12
C SER A 158 -2.10 1.28 1.00
N SER A 159 -2.99 2.23 1.25
CA SER A 159 -3.96 2.72 0.25
C SER A 159 -3.30 3.48 -0.92
N ALA A 160 -1.98 3.58 -0.95
CA ALA A 160 -1.25 4.33 -1.94
C ALA A 160 -0.10 3.54 -2.58
N GLY A 161 0.14 2.30 -2.13
CA GLY A 161 1.16 1.44 -2.70
C GLY A 161 1.36 0.20 -1.86
N SER A 162 1.92 -0.85 -2.47
CA SER A 162 2.27 -2.07 -1.77
C SER A 162 3.47 -2.71 -2.44
N TYR A 163 4.34 -3.33 -1.65
CA TYR A 163 5.53 -3.99 -2.16
C TYR A 163 5.95 -5.15 -1.26
N LEU A 164 6.53 -6.17 -1.88
CA LEU A 164 7.04 -7.37 -1.25
C LEU A 164 8.57 -7.33 -1.22
N LYS A 165 9.18 -7.60 -0.08
CA LYS A 165 10.64 -7.63 0.09
C LYS A 165 11.10 -8.85 0.85
N THR A 166 12.24 -9.41 0.46
CA THR A 166 12.93 -10.46 1.22
C THR A 166 13.63 -9.87 2.44
N CYS A 167 13.38 -10.39 3.64
CA CYS A 167 14.05 -9.97 4.86
C CYS A 167 15.28 -10.83 5.15
N VAL A 168 16.40 -10.17 5.43
CA VAL A 168 17.64 -10.82 5.90
C VAL A 168 17.68 -10.88 7.42
N ALA A 169 17.07 -9.91 8.11
CA ALA A 169 17.02 -9.87 9.57
C ALA A 169 16.07 -10.93 10.15
N GLN A 170 16.57 -11.66 11.15
CA GLN A 170 15.83 -12.73 11.81
C GLN A 170 14.56 -12.19 12.48
N GLY A 171 13.44 -12.89 12.26
CA GLY A 171 12.16 -12.57 12.90
C GLY A 171 11.37 -11.45 12.22
N LEU A 172 11.84 -10.85 11.13
CA LEU A 172 11.03 -9.90 10.34
C LEU A 172 10.23 -10.55 9.22
N GLY A 173 10.62 -11.73 8.72
CA GLY A 173 9.87 -12.46 7.70
C GLY A 173 8.46 -12.90 8.14
N ASN A 174 7.63 -13.24 7.17
CA ASN A 174 6.24 -13.65 7.31
C ASN A 174 5.33 -12.61 8.00
N LYS A 175 5.56 -11.33 7.67
CA LYS A 175 4.84 -10.17 8.23
C LYS A 175 4.22 -9.29 7.14
N ILE A 176 3.11 -8.65 7.49
CA ILE A 176 2.45 -7.64 6.66
C ILE A 176 2.36 -6.34 7.44
N TYR A 177 3.09 -5.31 7.04
CA TYR A 177 3.02 -3.97 7.63
C TYR A 177 1.88 -3.18 6.99
N PHE A 178 0.91 -2.78 7.79
CA PHE A 178 -0.24 -1.99 7.34
C PHE A 178 -0.08 -0.57 7.79
N SER A 179 -0.46 0.42 6.94
CA SER A 179 -0.48 1.87 7.24
C SER A 179 -1.50 2.20 8.33
N MET A 180 -1.25 1.67 9.52
CA MET A 180 -2.07 1.64 10.72
C MET A 180 -1.15 1.83 11.91
N PHE A 181 -1.64 2.57 12.90
CA PHE A 181 -0.88 2.98 14.05
C PHE A 181 -1.60 2.61 15.34
N HIS A 182 -0.83 2.26 16.37
CA HIS A 182 -1.30 2.05 17.73
C HIS A 182 -0.67 3.07 18.67
N ASP A 183 -1.45 3.62 19.61
CA ASP A 183 -1.02 4.65 20.58
C ASP A 183 -0.24 5.81 19.95
N ASN A 184 0.94 6.16 20.51
CA ASN A 184 1.87 7.23 20.11
C ASN A 184 2.52 6.95 18.74
N ASN A 185 1.71 6.74 17.69
CA ASN A 185 2.13 6.49 16.31
C ASN A 185 3.04 5.25 16.14
N LYS A 186 2.91 4.24 17.00
CA LYS A 186 3.68 3.00 16.83
C LYS A 186 3.15 2.26 15.61
N SER A 187 4.04 1.97 14.67
CA SER A 187 3.73 1.18 13.47
C SER A 187 3.21 -0.21 13.83
N VAL A 188 2.31 -0.74 13.00
CA VAL A 188 1.64 -2.03 13.20
C VAL A 188 1.93 -2.99 12.06
N PHE A 189 2.18 -4.26 12.42
CA PHE A 189 2.26 -5.36 11.47
C PHE A 189 1.33 -6.50 11.85
N TYR A 190 0.94 -7.29 10.86
CA TYR A 190 0.21 -8.52 11.02
C TYR A 190 1.17 -9.70 10.81
N CYS A 191 1.20 -10.62 11.76
CA CYS A 191 1.91 -11.89 11.63
C CYS A 191 0.95 -12.93 11.05
N LEU A 192 1.24 -13.41 9.85
CA LEU A 192 0.44 -14.42 9.16
C LEU A 192 0.38 -15.74 9.94
N ALA A 193 1.51 -16.17 10.53
CA ALA A 193 1.57 -17.41 11.30
C ALA A 193 0.65 -17.39 12.55
N ASN A 194 0.56 -16.24 13.21
CA ASN A 194 -0.21 -16.10 14.47
C ASN A 194 -1.61 -15.52 14.25
N CYS A 195 -1.93 -15.11 13.02
CA CYS A 195 -3.15 -14.41 12.65
C CYS A 195 -3.47 -13.19 13.54
N LYS A 196 -2.44 -12.40 13.89
CA LYS A 196 -2.55 -11.28 14.86
C LYS A 196 -1.77 -10.05 14.41
N TYR A 197 -2.30 -8.89 14.80
CA TYR A 197 -1.64 -7.59 14.75
C TYR A 197 -0.70 -7.41 15.95
N TYR A 198 0.41 -6.72 15.73
CA TYR A 198 1.43 -6.36 16.71
C TYR A 198 1.95 -4.95 16.45
N SER A 199 2.41 -4.24 17.47
CA SER A 199 3.15 -2.97 17.31
C SER A 199 4.64 -3.13 17.62
N PHE A 200 5.47 -2.21 17.11
CA PHE A 200 6.94 -2.29 17.14
C PHE A 200 7.61 -2.20 18.53
N ASP A 201 6.86 -2.23 19.63
CA ASP A 201 7.41 -2.27 21.00
C ASP A 201 7.56 -3.71 21.52
N TYR A 202 8.16 -4.57 20.71
CA TYR A 202 8.23 -6.02 20.97
C TYR A 202 9.13 -6.37 22.17
N SER A 203 10.02 -5.45 22.59
CA SER A 203 11.03 -5.66 23.63
C SER A 203 10.66 -5.15 25.03
N VAL A 204 9.58 -4.37 25.18
CA VAL A 204 9.13 -3.88 26.48
C VAL A 204 7.81 -4.55 26.85
N ASN A 205 7.62 -4.86 28.13
CA ASN A 205 6.55 -5.69 28.74
C ASN A 205 5.08 -5.25 28.47
N LYS A 206 4.79 -4.45 27.43
CA LYS A 206 3.47 -4.03 26.97
C LYS A 206 3.36 -3.93 25.44
N ALA A 207 3.96 -4.85 24.70
CA ALA A 207 3.74 -4.95 23.25
C ALA A 207 2.24 -5.14 22.95
N TYR A 208 1.65 -4.27 22.12
CA TYR A 208 0.28 -4.46 21.67
C TYR A 208 0.19 -5.75 20.86
N SER A 209 -0.83 -6.57 21.13
CA SER A 209 -1.23 -7.64 20.21
C SER A 209 -2.75 -7.79 20.19
N SER A 210 -3.31 -7.99 19.01
CA SER A 210 -4.76 -8.12 18.84
C SER A 210 -5.09 -8.97 17.62
N SER A 211 -6.21 -9.68 17.64
CA SER A 211 -6.77 -10.34 16.45
C SER A 211 -7.57 -9.40 15.55
N ASN A 212 -7.81 -8.16 15.99
CA ASN A 212 -8.64 -7.17 15.30
C ASN A 212 -8.01 -5.77 15.32
N ILE A 213 -8.64 -4.84 14.60
CA ILE A 213 -8.13 -3.48 14.37
C ILE A 213 -8.79 -2.39 15.24
N PHE A 214 -9.59 -2.73 16.26
CA PHE A 214 -10.50 -1.77 16.93
C PHE A 214 -9.81 -0.61 17.69
N ASN A 215 -8.48 -0.64 17.85
CA ASN A 215 -7.69 0.42 18.48
C ASN A 215 -6.62 1.02 17.54
N LEU A 216 -6.76 0.79 16.23
CA LEU A 216 -5.79 1.25 15.25
C LEU A 216 -6.26 2.50 14.52
N VAL A 217 -5.36 3.46 14.36
CA VAL A 217 -5.59 4.68 13.56
C VAL A 217 -5.01 4.47 12.16
N GLN A 218 -5.81 4.72 11.13
CA GLN A 218 -5.40 4.56 9.74
C GLN A 218 -5.38 5.90 9.00
N PRO A 219 -4.21 6.44 8.62
CA PRO A 219 -4.13 7.58 7.69
C PRO A 219 -4.73 7.22 6.33
N LYS A 220 -5.32 8.23 5.66
CA LYS A 220 -5.88 8.06 4.31
C LYS A 220 -4.82 8.09 3.21
N SER A 221 -3.72 8.83 3.41
CA SER A 221 -2.76 9.19 2.36
C SER A 221 -1.31 8.77 2.65
N CYS A 222 -1.12 7.69 3.42
CA CYS A 222 0.20 7.19 3.80
C CYS A 222 0.73 6.15 2.81
N ILE A 223 2.01 6.24 2.46
CA ILE A 223 2.80 5.25 1.71
C ILE A 223 3.90 4.71 2.63
N TRP A 224 4.20 3.42 2.54
CA TRP A 224 5.30 2.82 3.27
C TRP A 224 6.63 2.97 2.53
N ILE A 225 7.67 3.32 3.28
CA ILE A 225 9.06 3.35 2.80
C ILE A 225 9.93 2.54 3.73
N GLU A 226 10.98 1.96 3.20
CA GLU A 226 11.97 1.28 4.03
C GLU A 226 12.92 2.29 4.71
N PRO A 227 13.54 1.96 5.85
CA PRO A 227 14.77 2.65 6.25
C PRO A 227 15.90 2.40 5.28
N GLU A 228 16.72 3.44 5.08
CA GLU A 228 18.07 3.22 4.58
C GLU A 228 18.75 2.20 5.49
N ASN A 229 19.25 1.12 4.90
CA ASN A 229 20.17 0.25 5.62
C ASN A 229 21.47 1.03 5.72
N ASP A 230 21.77 1.57 6.91
CA ASP A 230 23.13 2.02 7.26
C ASP A 230 24.13 0.87 7.12
#